data_AF-A0A421DR56-F1
#
_entry.id   AF-A0A421DR56-F1
#
_cell.length_a   1.000
_cell.length_b   1.000
_cell.length_c   1.000
_cell.angle_alpha   90.00
_cell.angle_beta   90.00
_cell.angle_gamma   90.00
#
_symmetry.space_group_name_H-M   'P 1'
#
loop_
_entity.id
_entity.type
_entity.pdbx_description
1 polymer ?
#
loop_
_entity_poly.entity_id
_entity_poly.type
_entity_poly.pdbx_seq_one_letter_code
_entity_poly.pdbx_strand_id
1 'polypeptide(L)' 'MKYLLLIPVLLLTTACTTVYNPATCWGRIEIGRHVYDQPIYEQRDGFYEKEYLVGDAFKYTWVEKHEFKDLSDCEGKFN' A
#
# COMPACT_ATOMS: atom_id res chain seq x y z
N MET A 1 48.61 -3.23 27.34
CA MET A 1 47.20 -3.62 27.10
C MET A 1 46.35 -2.37 27.10
N LYS A 2 45.94 -1.89 25.92
CA LYS A 2 45.09 -0.69 25.80
C LYS A 2 44.30 -0.76 24.49
N TYR A 3 43.19 -1.47 24.51
CA TYR A 3 42.14 -1.38 23.49
C TYR A 3 40.83 -1.18 24.23
N LEU A 4 40.57 0.09 24.53
CA LEU A 4 39.36 0.54 25.20
C LEU A 4 38.22 0.53 24.17
N LEU A 5 37.37 -0.50 24.28
CA LEU A 5 35.93 -0.50 24.02
C LEU A 5 35.36 0.79 23.38
N LEU A 6 35.36 0.87 22.05
CA LEU A 6 34.71 1.94 21.28
C LEU A 6 33.75 1.38 20.22
N ILE A 7 33.14 0.22 20.48
CA ILE A 7 32.28 -0.45 19.48
C ILE A 7 30.99 -1.08 20.06
N PRO A 8 30.21 -0.45 20.98
CA PRO A 8 28.82 -0.89 21.13
C PRO A 8 27.78 0.14 20.68
N VAL A 9 28.16 1.38 20.37
CA VAL A 9 27.17 2.45 20.11
C VAL A 9 26.67 2.48 18.66
N LEU A 10 27.37 1.83 17.73
CA LEU A 10 27.03 1.87 16.30
C LEU A 10 26.00 0.82 15.84
N LEU A 11 25.50 -0.04 16.74
CA LEU A 11 24.63 -1.17 16.37
C LEU A 11 23.15 -0.99 16.75
N LEU A 12 22.74 0.16 17.29
CA LEU A 12 21.37 0.38 17.80
C LEU A 12 20.50 1.32 16.96
N THR A 13 20.95 1.76 15.79
CA THR A 13 20.19 2.68 14.93
C THR A 13 19.78 2.10 13.59
N THR A 14 19.51 0.78 13.52
CA THR A 14 18.57 0.30 12.49
C THR A 14 17.17 0.72 12.93
N ALA A 15 16.91 2.03 12.88
CA ALA A 15 15.57 2.58 12.98
C ALA A 15 14.72 1.81 11.98
N CYS A 16 13.60 1.26 12.46
CA CYS A 16 12.56 0.74 11.59
C CYS A 16 12.23 1.83 10.56
N THR A 17 12.71 1.68 9.33
CA THR A 17 12.14 2.39 8.21
C THR A 17 10.77 1.75 8.04
N THR A 18 9.76 2.26 8.75
CA THR A 18 8.37 1.98 8.40
C THR A 18 8.27 2.40 6.94
N VAL A 19 8.18 1.43 6.04
CA VAL A 19 8.03 1.68 4.61
C VAL A 19 6.67 2.37 4.48
N TYR A 20 6.69 3.70 4.51
CA TYR A 20 5.51 4.51 4.28
C TYR A 20 5.20 4.39 2.80
N ASN A 21 4.30 3.47 2.47
CA ASN A 21 3.76 3.32 1.13
C ASN A 21 2.46 4.14 1.10
N PRO A 22 2.49 5.42 0.70
CA PRO A 22 1.26 6.20 0.56
C PRO A 22 0.37 5.58 -0.51
N ALA A 23 -0.94 5.75 -0.36
CA ALA A 23 -1.88 5.39 -1.42
C ALA A 23 -1.63 6.28 -2.65
N THR A 24 -1.69 5.69 -3.84
CA THR A 24 -1.58 6.40 -5.13
C THR A 24 -2.87 7.16 -5.44
N CYS A 25 -4.02 6.57 -5.12
CA CYS A 25 -5.35 7.17 -5.23
C CYS A 25 -6.33 6.48 -4.27
N TRP A 26 -7.57 6.97 -4.27
CA TRP A 26 -8.67 6.40 -3.50
C TRP A 26 -9.80 5.94 -4.43
N GLY A 27 -10.20 4.67 -4.31
CA GLY A 27 -11.40 4.14 -4.94
C GLY A 27 -12.55 4.00 -3.94
N ARG A 28 -13.78 3.84 -4.41
CA ARG A 28 -14.94 3.56 -3.55
C ARG A 28 -15.46 2.16 -3.81
N ILE A 29 -15.52 1.31 -2.78
CA ILE A 29 -15.98 -0.08 -2.86
C ILE A 29 -17.24 -0.28 -2.02
N GLU A 30 -18.19 -1.09 -2.51
CA GLU A 30 -19.37 -1.47 -1.73
C GLU A 30 -19.12 -2.81 -1.03
N ILE A 31 -19.07 -2.81 0.30
CA ILE A 31 -18.94 -4.02 1.12
C ILE A 31 -20.24 -4.16 1.93
N GLY A 32 -21.03 -5.19 1.59
CA GLY A 32 -22.33 -5.40 2.20
C GLY A 32 -23.35 -4.35 1.76
N ARG A 33 -23.66 -3.37 2.64
CA ARG A 33 -24.59 -2.26 2.37
C ARG A 33 -23.95 -0.89 2.53
N HIS A 34 -22.63 -0.85 2.62
CA HIS A 34 -21.87 0.36 2.92
C HIS A 34 -20.81 0.58 1.85
N VAL A 35 -20.60 1.85 1.51
CA VAL A 35 -19.55 2.28 0.59
C VAL A 35 -18.39 2.82 1.40
N TYR A 36 -17.20 2.27 1.15
CA TYR A 36 -15.96 2.64 1.84
C TYR A 36 -14.97 3.24 0.85
N ASP A 37 -14.22 4.24 1.32
CA ASP A 37 -13.05 4.73 0.59
C ASP A 37 -11.90 3.75 0.82
N GLN A 38 -11.37 3.21 -0.27
CA GLN A 38 -10.36 2.18 -0.27
C GLN A 38 -9.06 2.75 -0.86
N PRO A 39 -7.95 2.77 -0.09
CA PRO A 39 -6.66 3.17 -0.63
C PRO A 39 -6.20 2.15 -1.69
N ILE A 40 -5.73 2.66 -2.82
CA ILE A 40 -5.17 1.88 -3.92
C ILE A 40 -3.71 2.27 -4.11
N TYR A 41 -2.85 1.27 -4.21
CA TYR A 41 -1.40 1.43 -4.24
C TYR A 41 -0.83 1.17 -5.63
N GLU A 42 -1.33 0.14 -6.31
CA GLU A 42 -0.83 -0.29 -7.62
C GLU A 42 -1.99 -0.71 -8.53
N GLN A 43 -1.73 -0.73 -9.83
CA GLN A 43 -2.63 -1.26 -10.86
C GLN A 43 -1.87 -2.26 -11.73
N ARG A 44 -2.54 -3.35 -12.12
CA ARG A 44 -2.01 -4.30 -13.10
C ARG A 44 -3.09 -4.73 -14.10
N ASP A 45 -2.65 -5.34 -15.20
CA ASP A 45 -3.54 -6.10 -16.06
C ASP A 45 -3.83 -7.47 -15.42
N GLY A 46 -5.08 -7.68 -15.03
CA GLY A 46 -5.58 -8.98 -14.61
C GLY A 46 -5.98 -9.84 -15.81
N PHE A 47 -6.51 -11.03 -15.53
CA PHE A 47 -6.86 -11.98 -16.59
C PHE A 47 -8.06 -11.53 -17.43
N TYR A 48 -9.07 -10.93 -16.78
CA TYR A 48 -10.30 -10.44 -17.44
C TYR A 48 -10.35 -8.92 -17.53
N GLU A 49 -9.83 -8.22 -16.52
CA GLU A 49 -9.84 -6.77 -16.46
C GLU A 49 -8.69 -6.23 -15.60
N LYS A 50 -8.61 -4.91 -15.45
CA LYS A 50 -7.63 -4.27 -14.57
C LYS A 50 -7.89 -4.70 -13.13
N GLU A 51 -6.80 -4.95 -12.40
CA GLU A 51 -6.82 -5.22 -10.98
C GLU A 51 -6.06 -4.13 -10.23
N TYR A 52 -6.52 -3.83 -9.02
CA TYR A 52 -5.99 -2.79 -8.17
C TYR A 52 -5.49 -3.40 -6.86
N LEU A 53 -4.26 -3.07 -6.47
CA LEU A 53 -3.72 -3.48 -5.18
C LEU A 53 -4.31 -2.57 -4.12
N VAL A 54 -5.17 -3.15 -3.29
CA VAL A 54 -5.72 -2.49 -2.11
C VAL A 54 -5.10 -3.09 -0.87
N GLY A 55 -5.10 -2.34 0.23
CA GLY A 55 -4.52 -2.81 1.48
C GLY A 55 -5.17 -2.21 2.72
N ASP A 56 -5.05 -2.95 3.82
CA ASP A 56 -5.33 -2.50 5.17
C ASP A 56 -4.03 -2.57 6.02
N ALA A 57 -4.12 -2.33 7.32
CA ALA A 57 -2.97 -2.34 8.21
C ALA A 57 -2.24 -3.70 8.31
N PHE A 58 -2.85 -4.79 7.83
CA PHE A 58 -2.38 -6.16 8.01
C PHE A 58 -2.06 -6.88 6.69
N LYS A 59 -2.69 -6.49 5.58
CA LYS A 59 -2.51 -7.19 4.29
C LYS A 59 -2.79 -6.30 3.07
N TYR A 60 -2.23 -6.74 1.94
CA TYR A 60 -2.57 -6.24 0.61
C TYR A 60 -3.27 -7.34 -0.22
N THR A 61 -4.18 -6.96 -1.10
CA THR A 61 -4.96 -7.87 -1.94
C THR A 61 -5.26 -7.21 -3.28
N TRP A 62 -5.20 -8.00 -4.35
CA TRP A 62 -5.62 -7.56 -5.68
C TRP A 62 -7.12 -7.69 -5.82
N VAL A 63 -7.78 -6.61 -6.24
CA VAL A 63 -9.22 -6.51 -6.40
C VAL A 63 -9.53 -6.10 -7.84
N GLU A 64 -10.43 -6.83 -8.48
CA GLU A 64 -10.86 -6.58 -9.85
C GLU A 64 -11.64 -5.26 -9.96
N LYS A 65 -11.53 -4.58 -11.11
CA LYS A 65 -12.13 -3.25 -11.32
C LYS A 65 -13.63 -3.21 -11.03
N HIS A 66 -14.39 -4.26 -11.36
CA HIS A 66 -15.85 -4.27 -11.21
C HIS A 66 -16.34 -4.19 -9.75
N GLU A 67 -15.47 -4.49 -8.78
CA GLU A 67 -15.77 -4.37 -7.34
C GLU A 67 -15.87 -2.90 -6.92
N PHE A 68 -15.24 -1.98 -7.66
CA PHE A 68 -15.26 -0.55 -7.36
C PHE A 68 -16.48 0.13 -7.99
N LYS A 69 -17.16 0.95 -7.19
CA LYS A 69 -18.24 1.85 -7.62
C LYS A 69 -17.72 3.11 -8.29
N ASP A 70 -16.55 3.57 -7.87
CA ASP A 70 -15.94 4.82 -8.35
C ASP A 70 -14.42 4.71 -8.27
N LEU A 71 -13.77 5.10 -9.37
CA LEU A 71 -12.31 5.14 -9.55
C LEU A 71 -11.86 6.48 -10.17
N SER A 72 -12.70 7.52 -10.11
CA SER A 72 -12.42 8.82 -10.72
C SER A 72 -11.13 9.49 -10.19
N ASP A 73 -10.81 9.35 -8.90
CA ASP A 73 -9.53 9.85 -8.34
C ASP A 73 -8.29 9.09 -8.86
N CYS A 74 -8.47 7.93 -9.47
CA CYS A 74 -7.39 7.10 -10.01
C CYS A 74 -7.11 7.35 -11.49
N GLU A 75 -7.93 8.17 -12.17
CA GLU A 75 -7.75 8.47 -13.59
C GLU A 75 -6.39 9.14 -13.84
N GLY A 76 -5.58 8.51 -14.69
CA GLY A 76 -4.25 9.00 -15.07
C GLY A 76 -3.15 8.86 -14.01
N LYS A 77 -3.41 8.21 -12.87
CA LYS A 77 -2.41 8.05 -11.79
C LYS A 77 -1.57 6.77 -11.87
N PHE A 78 -1.91 5.84 -12.76
CA PHE A 78 -1.23 4.56 -12.95
C PHE A 78 -0.58 4.40 -14.35
N ASN A 79 -0.35 5.52 -15.05
CA ASN A 79 0.24 5.55 -16.40
C ASN A 79 1.74 5.25 -16.39
#